data_AF-A0A0W1JH92-F1
#
_entry.id   AF-A0A0W1JH92-F1
#
_cell.length_a   1.000
_cell.length_b   1.000
_cell.length_c   1.000
_cell.angle_alpha   90.00
_cell.angle_beta   90.00
_cell.angle_gamma   90.00
#
_symmetry.space_group_name_H-M   'P 1'
#
loop_
_entity.id
_entity.type
_entity.pdbx_description
1 polymer ?
#
loop_
_entity_poly.entity_id
_entity_poly.type
_entity_poly.pdbx_seq_one_letter_code
_entity_poly.pdbx_strand_id
1 'polypeptide(L)'
;MKRRDFIKLTAAAGMVTASGLGYDSMIMAEQPPGFIPKKTGSQEVEARIDATSGKVEVNPNILMRNSACLGCYSSCGNRVKINKETGLATRVMGNPYNPSSAQPHLAMETSLLDSYLSFSTYRDMGNEGRAALCARGNATLTAHHDPNRILVPLKRADKRGEAKWQPITWEEAVKETVEGGTPFAHLGETTPIEGIKDVHDPNNPMDMANPELGPKSFQLVNIGGRGDGRTAFAGRFAGAFGTPNNFSHGYT
;
A
#
# COMPACT_ATOMS: atom_id res chain seq x y z
N MET A 1 -36.56 -31.81 50.73
CA MET A 1 -35.54 -32.25 49.75
C MET A 1 -34.25 -31.51 50.04
N LYS A 2 -33.09 -32.18 50.22
CA LYS A 2 -31.83 -31.46 50.48
C LYS A 2 -31.36 -30.79 49.19
N ARG A 3 -30.69 -29.62 49.27
CA ARG A 3 -30.17 -28.87 48.10
C ARG A 3 -29.36 -29.76 47.13
N ARG A 4 -28.60 -30.70 47.68
CA ARG A 4 -27.81 -31.67 46.90
C ARG A 4 -28.67 -32.64 46.09
N ASP A 5 -29.82 -33.03 46.61
CA ASP A 5 -30.73 -33.96 45.93
C ASP A 5 -31.50 -33.24 44.83
N PHE A 6 -31.89 -31.97 45.07
CA PHE A 6 -32.48 -31.11 44.04
C PHE A 6 -31.52 -30.90 42.86
N ILE A 7 -30.26 -30.54 43.11
CA ILE A 7 -29.25 -30.33 42.06
C ILE A 7 -29.05 -31.59 41.23
N LYS A 8 -28.92 -32.76 41.87
CA LYS A 8 -28.78 -34.05 41.16
C LYS A 8 -29.99 -34.35 40.29
N LEU A 9 -31.20 -34.07 40.79
CA LEU A 9 -32.44 -34.31 40.06
C LEU A 9 -32.56 -33.37 38.84
N THR A 10 -32.25 -32.08 38.99
CA THR A 10 -32.24 -31.13 37.86
C THR A 10 -31.17 -31.47 36.82
N ALA A 11 -29.99 -31.94 37.23
CA ALA A 11 -28.95 -32.37 36.31
C ALA A 11 -29.37 -33.62 35.50
N ALA A 12 -30.01 -34.59 36.17
CA ALA A 12 -30.55 -35.78 35.51
C ALA A 12 -31.69 -35.42 34.53
N ALA A 13 -32.61 -34.54 34.94
CA ALA A 13 -33.71 -34.09 34.08
C ALA A 13 -33.24 -33.27 32.87
N GLY A 14 -32.19 -32.44 33.04
CA GLY A 14 -31.58 -31.67 31.96
C GLY A 14 -30.86 -32.54 30.93
N MET A 15 -30.21 -33.62 31.35
CA MET A 15 -29.57 -34.57 30.42
C MET A 15 -30.61 -35.36 29.61
N VAL A 16 -31.70 -35.82 30.23
CA VAL A 16 -32.75 -36.58 29.54
C VAL A 16 -33.51 -35.73 28.50
N THR A 17 -33.74 -34.45 28.80
CA THR A 17 -34.40 -33.52 27.87
C THR A 17 -33.53 -33.15 26.67
N ALA A 18 -32.21 -33.04 26.86
CA ALA A 18 -31.28 -32.81 25.75
C ALA A 18 -31.22 -34.01 24.79
N SER A 19 -31.17 -35.24 25.32
CA SER A 19 -31.14 -36.45 24.49
C SER A 19 -32.45 -36.72 23.75
N GLY A 20 -33.60 -36.50 24.41
CA GLY A 20 -34.92 -36.70 23.80
C GLY A 20 -35.26 -35.76 22.64
N LEU A 21 -34.54 -34.63 22.52
CA LEU A 21 -34.71 -33.64 21.45
C LEU A 21 -33.70 -33.83 20.29
N GLY A 22 -32.91 -34.90 20.27
CA GLY A 22 -31.97 -35.20 19.19
C GLY A 22 -30.68 -34.38 19.20
N TYR A 23 -30.37 -33.70 20.31
CA TYR A 23 -29.11 -32.95 20.48
C TYR A 23 -27.88 -33.84 20.65
N ASP A 24 -28.02 -35.17 20.61
CA ASP A 24 -26.90 -36.13 20.62
C ASP A 24 -25.86 -35.83 19.52
N SER A 25 -26.33 -35.27 18.39
CA SER A 25 -25.51 -34.83 17.27
C SER A 25 -24.82 -33.46 17.45
N MET A 26 -25.22 -32.67 18.46
CA MET A 26 -24.67 -31.32 18.72
C MET A 26 -23.68 -31.28 19.89
N ILE A 27 -23.49 -32.39 20.63
CA ILE A 27 -22.60 -32.43 21.81
C ILE A 27 -21.16 -32.82 21.43
N MET A 28 -20.94 -33.41 20.26
CA MET A 28 -19.60 -33.66 19.77
C MET A 28 -19.21 -32.51 18.83
N ALA A 29 -18.54 -31.50 19.38
CA ALA A 29 -17.69 -30.66 18.55
C ALA A 29 -16.77 -31.61 17.77
N GLU A 30 -16.86 -31.57 16.45
CA GLU A 30 -15.97 -32.31 15.56
C GLU A 30 -14.54 -32.08 16.04
N GLN A 31 -13.74 -33.15 16.21
CA GLN A 31 -12.35 -33.00 16.62
C GLN A 31 -11.71 -32.00 15.65
N PRO A 32 -11.26 -30.82 16.11
CA PRO A 32 -10.68 -29.86 15.20
C PRO A 32 -9.55 -30.58 14.47
N PRO A 33 -9.48 -30.46 13.13
CA PRO A 33 -8.41 -31.10 12.37
C PRO A 33 -7.10 -30.78 13.08
N GLY A 34 -6.30 -31.82 13.33
CA GLY A 34 -5.06 -31.68 14.10
C GLY A 34 -4.28 -30.48 13.56
N PHE A 35 -3.95 -29.54 14.44
CA PHE A 35 -3.14 -28.39 14.05
C PHE A 35 -1.80 -28.91 13.55
N ILE A 36 -1.64 -28.98 12.23
CA ILE A 36 -0.34 -29.18 11.61
C ILE A 36 0.26 -27.78 11.53
N PRO A 37 1.25 -27.44 12.38
CA PRO A 37 1.92 -26.16 12.26
C PRO A 37 2.52 -26.13 10.86
N LYS A 38 2.10 -25.17 10.04
CA LYS A 38 2.77 -24.93 8.77
C LYS A 38 4.23 -24.62 9.14
N LYS A 39 5.17 -25.47 8.71
CA LYS A 39 6.62 -25.21 8.81
C LYS A 39 6.92 -24.00 7.94
N THR A 40 6.61 -22.82 8.47
CA THR A 40 7.10 -21.56 7.96
C THR A 40 8.43 -21.39 8.67
N GLY A 41 9.52 -21.42 7.90
CA GLY A 41 10.80 -20.99 8.44
C GLY A 41 10.62 -19.56 8.95
N SER A 42 11.06 -19.30 10.18
CA SER A 42 11.14 -17.92 10.67
C SER A 42 11.96 -17.11 9.67
N GLN A 43 11.47 -15.93 9.29
CA GLN A 43 12.26 -15.05 8.43
C GLN A 43 13.60 -14.73 9.11
N GLU A 44 14.69 -14.69 8.34
CA GLU A 44 16.00 -14.28 8.85
C GLU A 44 15.93 -12.93 9.55
N VAL A 45 16.58 -12.76 10.69
CA VAL A 45 16.58 -11.47 11.40
C VAL A 45 17.47 -10.44 10.70
N GLU A 46 17.06 -9.18 10.71
CA GLU A 46 17.77 -8.06 10.09
C GLU A 46 19.09 -7.70 10.79
N ALA A 47 19.21 -7.99 12.08
CA ALA A 47 20.42 -7.86 12.87
C ALA A 47 20.35 -8.73 14.12
N ARG A 48 21.50 -9.08 14.69
CA ARG A 48 21.63 -9.64 16.04
C ARG A 48 22.18 -8.56 16.96
N ILE A 49 21.66 -8.52 18.19
CA ILE A 49 22.01 -7.50 19.17
C ILE A 49 22.41 -8.21 20.45
N ASP A 50 23.60 -7.90 20.94
CA ASP A 50 24.03 -8.33 22.27
C ASP A 50 23.33 -7.48 23.34
N ALA A 51 22.48 -8.11 24.14
CA ALA A 51 21.67 -7.44 25.15
C ALA A 51 22.49 -6.82 26.31
N THR A 52 23.76 -7.19 26.47
CA THR A 52 24.66 -6.67 27.50
C THR A 52 25.53 -5.54 26.96
N SER A 53 26.18 -5.76 25.80
CA SER A 53 27.12 -4.79 25.24
C SER A 53 26.47 -3.75 24.31
N GLY A 54 25.30 -4.06 23.74
CA GLY A 54 24.65 -3.24 22.73
C GLY A 54 25.29 -3.39 21.35
N LYS A 55 26.22 -4.33 21.17
CA LYS A 55 26.84 -4.59 19.87
C LYS A 55 25.79 -5.05 18.86
N VAL A 56 25.70 -4.34 17.73
CA VAL A 56 24.79 -4.66 16.62
C VAL A 56 25.57 -5.38 15.51
N GLU A 57 25.15 -6.60 15.17
CA GLU A 57 25.66 -7.37 14.05
C GLU A 57 24.59 -7.44 12.96
N VAL A 58 24.70 -6.57 11.96
CA VAL A 58 23.75 -6.47 10.84
C VAL A 58 23.85 -7.71 9.95
N ASN A 59 22.71 -8.25 9.54
CA ASN A 59 22.68 -9.38 8.60
C ASN A 59 23.08 -8.91 7.18
N PRO A 60 24.17 -9.44 6.60
CA PRO A 60 24.66 -9.00 5.29
C PRO A 60 23.74 -9.35 4.11
N ASN A 61 22.79 -10.29 4.30
CA ASN A 61 21.82 -10.74 3.30
C ASN A 61 20.56 -9.87 3.27
N ILE A 62 20.38 -8.98 4.24
CA ILE A 62 19.21 -8.13 4.37
C ILE A 62 19.58 -6.67 4.13
N LEU A 63 18.76 -6.00 3.33
CA LEU A 63 18.81 -4.56 3.16
C LEU A 63 17.64 -3.91 3.88
N MET A 64 17.94 -3.10 4.89
CA MET A 64 16.94 -2.25 5.53
C MET A 64 16.88 -0.89 4.84
N ARG A 65 15.67 -0.42 4.57
CA ARG A 65 15.41 0.91 4.00
C ARG A 65 14.28 1.60 4.75
N ASN A 66 14.48 2.87 5.07
CA ASN A 66 13.44 3.71 5.64
C ASN A 66 12.57 4.27 4.50
N SER A 67 11.27 4.34 4.70
CA SER A 67 10.29 4.91 3.78
C SER A 67 9.10 5.46 4.58
N ALA A 68 8.01 5.80 3.90
CA ALA A 68 6.77 6.30 4.48
C ALA A 68 5.57 5.46 4.03
N CYS A 69 4.61 5.27 4.93
CA CYS A 69 3.35 4.59 4.64
C CYS A 69 2.30 5.60 4.15
N LEU A 70 1.68 5.35 3.01
CA LEU A 70 0.67 6.23 2.40
C LEU A 70 -0.74 5.60 2.35
N GLY A 71 -0.96 4.55 3.15
CA GLY A 71 -2.26 3.89 3.26
C GLY A 71 -3.35 4.76 3.90
N CYS A 72 -2.94 5.77 4.67
CA CYS A 72 -3.79 6.85 5.19
C CYS A 72 -3.00 8.17 5.17
N TYR A 73 -3.53 9.22 5.79
CA TYR A 73 -2.87 10.53 5.89
C TYR A 73 -2.01 10.73 7.14
N SER A 74 -1.89 9.71 8.01
CA SER A 74 -0.95 9.78 9.15
C SER A 74 0.51 9.77 8.69
N SER A 75 0.77 9.31 7.46
CA SER A 75 2.08 9.32 6.81
C SER A 75 3.20 8.75 7.70
N CYS A 76 2.88 7.68 8.44
CA CYS A 76 3.79 7.04 9.39
C CYS A 76 5.07 6.61 8.68
N GLY A 77 6.21 6.82 9.34
CA GLY A 77 7.47 6.28 8.85
C GLY A 77 7.46 4.75 8.95
N ASN A 78 7.97 4.09 7.91
CA ASN A 78 8.16 2.66 7.91
C ASN A 78 9.60 2.29 7.55
N ARG A 79 9.94 1.04 7.83
CA ARG A 79 11.17 0.39 7.42
C ARG A 79 10.80 -0.85 6.64
N VAL A 80 11.45 -1.04 5.51
CA VAL A 80 11.25 -2.15 4.62
C VAL A 80 12.47 -3.05 4.71
N LYS A 81 12.22 -4.31 4.98
CA LYS A 81 13.20 -5.39 4.98
C LYS A 81 13.22 -6.04 3.61
N ILE A 82 14.35 -5.98 2.94
CA ILE A 82 14.53 -6.48 1.58
C ILE A 82 15.55 -7.61 1.62
N ASN A 83 15.21 -8.76 1.04
CA ASN A 83 16.18 -9.83 0.82
C ASN A 83 17.08 -9.43 -0.36
N LYS A 84 18.40 -9.41 -0.16
CA LYS A 84 19.35 -8.93 -1.18
C LYS A 84 19.56 -9.92 -2.33
N GLU A 85 19.34 -11.20 -2.10
CA GLU A 85 19.44 -12.24 -3.13
C GLU A 85 18.25 -12.16 -4.11
N THR A 86 17.03 -12.05 -3.59
CA THR A 86 15.81 -12.01 -4.41
C THR A 86 15.38 -10.61 -4.83
N GLY A 87 15.88 -9.57 -4.15
CA GLY A 87 15.43 -8.18 -4.32
C GLY A 87 14.03 -7.91 -3.77
N LEU A 88 13.37 -8.88 -3.14
CA LEU A 88 11.99 -8.76 -2.70
C LEU A 88 11.88 -8.18 -1.28
N ALA A 89 10.88 -7.31 -1.09
CA ALA A 89 10.47 -6.86 0.23
C ALA A 89 9.77 -8.01 0.99
N THR A 90 10.30 -8.34 2.16
CA THR A 90 9.87 -9.48 2.98
C THR A 90 9.13 -9.07 4.25
N ARG A 91 9.36 -7.85 4.75
CA ARG A 91 8.63 -7.30 5.90
C ARG A 91 8.59 -5.78 5.87
N VAL A 92 7.53 -5.20 6.43
CA VAL A 92 7.42 -3.77 6.73
C VAL A 92 7.20 -3.60 8.24
N MET A 93 7.88 -2.62 8.83
CA MET A 93 7.90 -2.34 10.27
C MET A 93 7.94 -0.83 10.53
N GLY A 94 7.70 -0.37 11.76
CA GLY A 94 7.78 1.05 12.10
C GLY A 94 9.19 1.62 11.97
N ASN A 95 9.28 2.91 11.63
CA ASN A 95 10.52 3.69 11.60
C ASN A 95 10.69 4.50 12.89
N PRO A 96 11.76 4.30 13.67
CA PRO A 96 11.93 4.97 14.96
C PRO A 96 12.25 6.46 14.83
N TYR A 97 12.68 6.92 13.67
CA TYR A 97 12.96 8.33 13.40
C TYR A 97 11.69 9.17 13.19
N ASN A 98 10.55 8.55 12.91
CA ASN A 98 9.36 9.28 12.49
C ASN A 98 8.39 9.50 13.67
N PRO A 99 8.05 10.76 13.99
CA PRO A 99 7.21 11.09 15.14
C PRO A 99 5.77 10.59 15.00
N SER A 100 5.28 10.33 13.78
CA SER A 100 3.95 9.76 13.56
C SER A 100 3.87 8.25 13.86
N SER A 101 5.00 7.58 14.08
CA SER A 101 5.05 6.15 14.39
C SER A 101 5.81 5.80 15.68
N ALA A 102 6.55 6.74 16.28
CA ALA A 102 7.38 6.54 17.46
C ALA A 102 7.30 7.72 18.42
N GLN A 103 7.15 7.46 19.73
CA GLN A 103 7.22 8.48 20.78
C GLN A 103 7.85 7.91 22.07
N PRO A 104 9.00 8.41 22.53
CA PRO A 104 9.89 9.35 21.83
C PRO A 104 10.39 8.77 20.49
N HIS A 105 10.62 9.63 19.51
CA HIS A 105 11.27 9.26 18.25
C HIS A 105 12.78 9.50 18.37
N LEU A 106 13.58 8.76 17.59
CA LEU A 106 15.02 8.97 17.51
C LEU A 106 15.33 10.31 16.83
N ALA A 107 16.39 10.97 17.32
CA ALA A 107 16.97 12.12 16.65
C ALA A 107 17.48 11.71 15.25
N MET A 108 17.33 12.57 14.24
CA MET A 108 17.71 12.26 12.86
C MET A 108 19.22 12.03 12.68
N GLU A 109 20.02 12.53 13.60
CA GLU A 109 21.48 12.39 13.68
C GLU A 109 21.90 11.03 14.26
N THR A 110 20.97 10.28 14.85
CA THR A 110 21.23 8.91 15.33
C THR A 110 21.69 8.07 14.15
N SER A 111 22.70 7.23 14.35
CA SER A 111 23.23 6.41 13.27
C SER A 111 22.22 5.32 12.88
N LEU A 112 22.23 4.92 11.60
CA LEU A 112 21.41 3.80 11.14
C LEU A 112 21.74 2.50 11.89
N LEU A 113 22.99 2.32 12.33
CA LEU A 113 23.42 1.17 13.12
C LEU A 113 22.79 1.20 14.52
N ASP A 114 22.83 2.34 15.21
CA ASP A 114 22.27 2.48 16.55
C ASP A 114 20.74 2.40 16.55
N SER A 115 20.09 2.74 15.43
CA SER A 115 18.63 2.62 15.29
C SER A 115 18.08 1.19 15.45
N TYR A 116 18.94 0.17 15.37
CA TYR A 116 18.54 -1.20 15.68
C TYR A 116 18.26 -1.40 17.18
N LEU A 117 18.91 -0.62 18.05
CA LEU A 117 18.76 -0.74 19.50
C LEU A 117 17.34 -0.37 19.96
N SER A 118 16.64 0.53 19.26
CA SER A 118 15.26 0.94 19.56
C SER A 118 14.19 -0.15 19.32
N PHE A 119 14.62 -1.36 18.96
CA PHE A 119 13.76 -2.53 18.78
C PHE A 119 14.26 -3.75 19.58
N SER A 120 15.19 -3.52 20.50
CA SER A 120 15.91 -4.57 21.23
C SER A 120 15.64 -4.52 22.72
N THR A 121 16.00 -5.57 23.45
CA THR A 121 15.94 -5.57 24.91
C THR A 121 17.18 -4.93 25.55
N TYR A 122 18.14 -4.42 24.76
CA TYR A 122 19.28 -3.70 25.30
C TYR A 122 18.78 -2.46 26.05
N ARG A 123 18.98 -2.45 27.37
CA ARG A 123 18.54 -1.36 28.27
C ARG A 123 17.06 -0.96 28.09
N ASP A 124 16.20 -1.94 27.83
CA ASP A 124 14.76 -1.73 27.60
C ASP A 124 14.39 -0.77 26.45
N MET A 125 15.34 -0.45 25.56
CA MET A 125 15.14 0.51 24.46
C MET A 125 14.08 0.07 23.43
N GLY A 126 13.71 -1.20 23.42
CA GLY A 126 12.63 -1.74 22.57
C GLY A 126 11.24 -1.59 23.18
N ASN A 127 11.12 -1.15 24.43
CA ASN A 127 9.84 -0.85 25.07
C ASN A 127 9.52 0.65 24.99
N GLU A 128 10.52 1.51 25.17
CA GLU A 128 10.38 2.96 25.05
C GLU A 128 10.54 3.43 23.60
N GLY A 129 9.60 4.19 23.06
CA GLY A 129 9.76 4.80 21.73
C GLY A 129 9.76 3.82 20.56
N ARG A 130 9.37 2.56 20.78
CA ARG A 130 9.29 1.55 19.71
C ARG A 130 8.35 2.01 18.61
N ALA A 131 8.88 2.11 17.40
CA ALA A 131 8.06 2.47 16.26
C ALA A 131 7.04 1.38 15.91
N ALA A 132 5.78 1.77 15.75
CA ALA A 132 4.69 0.88 15.39
C ALA A 132 4.02 1.29 14.08
N LEU A 133 3.45 0.31 13.39
CA LEU A 133 2.52 0.51 12.29
C LEU A 133 1.20 -0.16 12.63
N CYS A 134 0.10 0.43 12.16
CA CYS A 134 -1.21 -0.25 12.22
C CYS A 134 -1.23 -1.49 11.31
N ALA A 135 -2.28 -2.32 11.41
CA ALA A 135 -2.43 -3.52 10.60
C ALA A 135 -2.28 -3.26 9.10
N ARG A 136 -2.86 -2.15 8.59
CA ARG A 136 -2.72 -1.74 7.18
C ARG A 136 -1.27 -1.46 6.78
N GLY A 137 -0.51 -0.80 7.64
CA GLY A 137 0.90 -0.48 7.39
C GLY A 137 1.80 -1.71 7.36
N ASN A 138 1.48 -2.74 8.15
CA ASN A 138 2.21 -4.01 8.11
C ASN A 138 1.82 -4.89 6.90
N ALA A 139 0.62 -4.70 6.36
CA ALA A 139 0.07 -5.51 5.26
C ALA A 139 0.38 -4.97 3.85
N THR A 140 1.21 -3.92 3.72
CA THR A 140 1.49 -3.28 2.42
C THR A 140 2.19 -4.18 1.41
N LEU A 141 2.81 -5.27 1.86
CA LEU A 141 3.45 -6.25 0.97
C LEU A 141 2.45 -6.98 0.08
N THR A 142 1.21 -7.17 0.54
CA THR A 142 0.17 -7.80 -0.30
C THR A 142 -0.09 -6.99 -1.55
N ALA A 143 -0.13 -5.66 -1.45
CA ALA A 143 -0.29 -4.79 -2.61
C ALA A 143 0.95 -4.75 -3.51
N HIS A 144 2.17 -4.89 -2.94
CA HIS A 144 3.40 -4.91 -3.74
C HIS A 144 3.58 -6.21 -4.53
N HIS A 145 3.16 -7.33 -3.94
CA HIS A 145 3.24 -8.66 -4.52
C HIS A 145 1.94 -9.12 -5.19
N ASP A 146 0.99 -8.21 -5.39
CA ASP A 146 -0.27 -8.53 -6.08
C ASP A 146 0.04 -8.98 -7.52
N PRO A 147 -0.36 -10.21 -7.93
CA PRO A 147 -0.09 -10.73 -9.27
C PRO A 147 -0.84 -9.95 -10.36
N ASN A 148 -1.82 -9.12 -10.01
CA ASN A 148 -2.59 -8.31 -10.95
C ASN A 148 -2.01 -6.90 -11.15
N ARG A 149 -0.81 -6.62 -10.63
CA ARG A 149 -0.15 -5.34 -10.87
C ARG A 149 0.11 -5.13 -12.35
N ILE A 150 -0.20 -3.92 -12.83
CA ILE A 150 0.17 -3.48 -14.16
C ILE A 150 1.66 -3.12 -14.13
N LEU A 151 2.48 -3.89 -14.85
CA LEU A 151 3.94 -3.74 -14.89
C LEU A 151 4.46 -3.05 -16.15
N VAL A 152 3.60 -2.88 -17.15
CA VAL A 152 3.92 -2.26 -18.44
C VAL A 152 2.79 -1.31 -18.85
N PRO A 153 3.06 -0.31 -19.69
CA PRO A 153 2.01 0.50 -20.30
C PRO A 153 1.04 -0.38 -21.09
N LEU A 154 -0.24 -0.04 -21.02
CA LEU A 154 -1.31 -0.76 -21.69
C LEU A 154 -2.06 0.20 -22.61
N LYS A 155 -2.42 -0.31 -23.79
CA LYS A 155 -3.27 0.36 -24.77
C LYS A 155 -4.53 -0.45 -24.98
N ARG A 156 -5.65 0.23 -25.22
CA ARG A 156 -6.92 -0.44 -25.48
C ARG A 156 -6.84 -1.28 -26.75
N ALA A 157 -7.38 -2.49 -26.70
CA ALA A 157 -7.30 -3.50 -27.76
C ALA A 157 -8.66 -3.84 -28.40
N ASP A 158 -9.75 -3.19 -27.96
CA ASP A 158 -11.11 -3.41 -28.48
C ASP A 158 -11.97 -2.14 -28.30
N LYS A 159 -13.26 -2.20 -28.57
CA LYS A 159 -14.21 -1.10 -28.39
C LYS A 159 -14.14 -0.51 -26.98
N ARG A 160 -14.46 0.78 -26.88
CA ARG A 160 -14.54 1.49 -25.60
C ARG A 160 -15.56 0.79 -24.69
N GLY A 161 -15.18 0.50 -23.46
CA GLY A 161 -16.02 -0.20 -22.47
C GLY A 161 -15.79 -1.71 -22.37
N GLU A 162 -15.07 -2.34 -23.31
CA GLU A 162 -14.86 -3.81 -23.32
C GLU A 162 -13.76 -4.29 -22.35
N ALA A 163 -13.06 -3.37 -21.68
CA ALA A 163 -11.97 -3.67 -20.74
C ALA A 163 -10.86 -4.57 -21.30
N LYS A 164 -10.64 -4.57 -22.63
CA LYS A 164 -9.55 -5.29 -23.28
C LYS A 164 -8.35 -4.39 -23.55
N TRP A 165 -7.18 -4.88 -23.17
CA TRP A 165 -5.92 -4.15 -23.21
C TRP A 165 -4.81 -5.01 -23.81
N GLN A 166 -3.89 -4.37 -24.51
CA GLN A 166 -2.66 -4.96 -25.02
C GLN A 166 -1.44 -4.20 -24.48
N PRO A 167 -0.33 -4.88 -24.18
CA PRO A 167 0.89 -4.22 -23.75
C PRO A 167 1.50 -3.41 -24.90
N ILE A 168 2.04 -2.24 -24.57
CA ILE A 168 2.83 -1.40 -25.48
C ILE A 168 4.13 -0.97 -24.79
N THR A 169 5.08 -0.44 -25.55
CA THR A 169 6.33 0.08 -24.97
C THR A 169 6.11 1.44 -24.31
N TRP A 170 7.05 1.84 -23.43
CA TRP A 170 7.05 3.19 -22.87
C TRP A 170 7.25 4.26 -23.95
N GLU A 171 8.07 3.98 -24.96
CA GLU A 171 8.31 4.87 -26.09
C GLU A 171 7.03 5.08 -26.91
N GLU A 172 6.26 4.02 -27.20
CA GLU A 172 4.97 4.13 -27.87
C GLU A 172 3.97 4.91 -27.02
N ALA A 173 3.86 4.59 -25.73
CA ALA A 173 2.93 5.27 -24.83
C ALA A 173 3.20 6.78 -24.73
N VAL A 174 4.47 7.16 -24.60
CA VAL A 174 4.88 8.58 -24.57
C VAL A 174 4.61 9.23 -25.91
N LYS A 175 5.02 8.60 -27.02
CA LYS A 175 4.86 9.15 -28.37
C LYS A 175 3.39 9.42 -28.67
N GLU A 176 2.51 8.43 -28.51
CA GLU A 176 1.09 8.59 -28.82
C GLU A 176 0.40 9.60 -27.91
N THR A 177 0.78 9.66 -26.63
CA THR A 177 0.21 10.66 -25.70
C THR A 177 0.65 12.08 -26.04
N VAL A 178 1.91 12.27 -26.48
CA VAL A 178 2.47 13.60 -26.77
C VAL A 178 2.10 14.07 -28.17
N GLU A 179 2.20 13.20 -29.17
CA GLU A 179 2.02 13.51 -30.60
C GLU A 179 0.59 13.30 -31.10
N GLY A 180 -0.23 12.51 -30.41
CA GLY A 180 -1.60 12.21 -30.85
C GLY A 180 -1.64 11.33 -32.11
N GLY A 181 -2.55 11.65 -33.04
CA GLY A 181 -2.76 10.94 -34.29
C GLY A 181 -3.95 9.97 -34.24
N THR A 182 -3.85 8.81 -34.87
CA THR A 182 -4.92 7.79 -34.91
C THR A 182 -4.50 6.48 -34.23
N PRO A 183 -4.22 6.48 -32.91
CA PRO A 183 -3.66 5.33 -32.20
C PRO A 183 -4.56 4.07 -32.26
N PHE A 184 -5.85 4.24 -32.54
CA PHE A 184 -6.85 3.17 -32.60
C PHE A 184 -7.33 2.86 -34.02
N ALA A 185 -6.59 3.27 -35.07
CA ALA A 185 -6.95 2.96 -36.46
C ALA A 185 -7.12 1.46 -36.74
N HIS A 186 -6.31 0.62 -36.07
CA HIS A 186 -6.42 -0.84 -36.14
C HIS A 186 -7.75 -1.40 -35.58
N LEU A 187 -8.49 -0.60 -34.80
CA LEU A 187 -9.82 -0.91 -34.28
C LEU A 187 -10.95 -0.29 -35.12
N GLY A 188 -10.61 0.35 -36.25
CA GLY A 188 -11.55 1.03 -37.12
C GLY A 188 -11.93 2.46 -36.68
N GLU A 189 -11.27 3.02 -35.66
CA GLU A 189 -11.45 4.43 -35.30
C GLU A 189 -10.68 5.33 -36.26
N THR A 190 -11.39 6.25 -36.90
CA THR A 190 -10.82 7.18 -37.89
C THR A 190 -10.58 8.58 -37.35
N THR A 191 -11.14 8.90 -36.18
CA THR A 191 -11.02 10.23 -35.57
C THR A 191 -9.59 10.46 -35.08
N PRO A 192 -8.90 11.49 -35.59
CA PRO A 192 -7.62 11.92 -35.03
C PRO A 192 -7.82 12.41 -33.60
N ILE A 193 -6.88 12.06 -32.73
CA ILE A 193 -6.81 12.49 -31.34
C ILE A 193 -5.66 13.47 -31.24
N GLU A 194 -5.92 14.65 -30.68
CA GLU A 194 -4.89 15.64 -30.36
C GLU A 194 -3.96 15.11 -29.27
N GLY A 195 -2.66 15.27 -29.47
CA GLY A 195 -1.66 14.98 -28.45
C GLY A 195 -1.49 16.14 -27.47
N ILE A 196 -0.75 15.91 -26.37
CA ILE A 196 -0.38 16.98 -25.42
C ILE A 196 0.27 18.17 -26.13
N LYS A 197 1.04 17.92 -27.19
CA LYS A 197 1.69 18.98 -27.98
C LYS A 197 0.70 19.88 -28.71
N ASP A 198 -0.38 19.32 -29.25
CA ASP A 198 -1.39 20.08 -30.00
C ASP A 198 -2.29 20.92 -29.08
N VAL A 199 -2.41 20.50 -27.82
CA VAL A 199 -3.17 21.19 -26.76
C VAL A 199 -2.36 22.33 -26.12
N HIS A 200 -1.02 22.29 -26.20
CA HIS A 200 -0.15 23.33 -25.64
C HIS A 200 -0.21 24.62 -26.48
N ASP A 201 -1.19 25.46 -26.18
CA ASP A 201 -1.32 26.81 -26.73
C ASP A 201 -1.88 27.75 -25.65
N PRO A 202 -1.00 28.48 -24.95
CA PRO A 202 -1.39 29.37 -23.86
C PRO A 202 -1.90 30.73 -24.34
N ASN A 203 -1.90 31.00 -25.65
CA ASN A 203 -2.20 32.33 -26.19
C ASN A 203 -3.54 32.38 -26.93
N ASN A 204 -3.95 31.29 -27.60
CA ASN A 204 -5.21 31.25 -28.34
C ASN A 204 -6.33 30.61 -27.53
N PRO A 205 -7.58 31.12 -27.61
CA PRO A 205 -8.69 30.56 -26.86
C PRO A 205 -9.01 29.13 -27.31
N MET A 206 -9.45 28.30 -26.36
CA MET A 206 -9.85 26.91 -26.65
C MET A 206 -11.13 26.82 -27.49
N ASP A 207 -11.99 27.84 -27.39
CA ASP A 207 -13.20 28.00 -28.16
C ASP A 207 -13.33 29.47 -28.59
N MET A 208 -13.28 29.72 -29.90
CA MET A 208 -13.39 31.07 -30.47
C MET A 208 -14.77 31.70 -30.24
N ALA A 209 -15.82 30.89 -30.07
CA ALA A 209 -17.16 31.37 -29.79
C ALA A 209 -17.35 31.75 -28.30
N ASN A 210 -16.53 31.17 -27.42
CA ASN A 210 -16.60 31.35 -25.96
C ASN A 210 -15.18 31.62 -25.39
N PRO A 211 -14.52 32.74 -25.77
CA PRO A 211 -13.13 33.01 -25.39
C PRO A 211 -12.91 33.16 -23.88
N GLU A 212 -13.96 33.42 -23.10
CA GLU A 212 -13.92 33.48 -21.65
C GLU A 212 -13.57 32.14 -20.98
N LEU A 213 -13.68 31.02 -21.70
CA LEU A 213 -13.22 29.70 -21.22
C LEU A 213 -11.69 29.61 -21.11
N GLY A 214 -10.96 30.55 -21.70
CA GLY A 214 -9.51 30.67 -21.62
C GLY A 214 -8.75 29.97 -22.75
N PRO A 215 -7.41 29.96 -22.67
CA PRO A 215 -6.54 29.40 -23.70
C PRO A 215 -6.74 27.90 -23.93
N LYS A 216 -6.35 27.40 -25.11
CA LYS A 216 -6.40 25.97 -25.46
C LYS A 216 -5.65 25.09 -24.46
N SER A 217 -4.55 25.59 -23.89
CA SER A 217 -3.82 24.88 -22.81
C SER A 217 -4.72 24.49 -21.63
N PHE A 218 -5.84 25.17 -21.37
CA PHE A 218 -6.76 24.83 -20.28
C PHE A 218 -7.47 23.48 -20.52
N GLN A 219 -7.47 22.94 -21.74
CA GLN A 219 -7.97 21.59 -22.02
C GLN A 219 -7.15 20.49 -21.33
N LEU A 220 -5.90 20.77 -20.94
CA LEU A 220 -5.13 19.87 -20.10
C LEU A 220 -5.62 19.98 -18.65
N VAL A 221 -6.11 18.85 -18.12
CA VAL A 221 -6.53 18.71 -16.72
C VAL A 221 -5.63 17.69 -16.03
N ASN A 222 -4.96 18.10 -14.96
CA ASN A 222 -4.28 17.18 -14.06
C ASN A 222 -5.19 16.86 -12.85
N ILE A 223 -5.36 15.57 -12.55
CA ILE A 223 -6.17 15.10 -11.43
C ILE A 223 -5.27 14.29 -10.48
N GLY A 224 -4.91 14.92 -9.36
CA GLY A 224 -4.18 14.32 -8.27
C GLY A 224 -5.08 13.49 -7.36
N GLY A 225 -4.69 12.24 -7.14
CA GLY A 225 -5.11 11.45 -5.99
C GLY A 225 -4.23 11.76 -4.79
N ARG A 226 -3.68 10.72 -4.15
CA ARG A 226 -2.89 10.82 -2.91
C ARG A 226 -1.81 11.91 -2.98
N GLY A 227 -1.79 12.80 -1.99
CA GLY A 227 -0.63 13.64 -1.69
C GLY A 227 0.54 12.80 -1.19
N ASP A 228 1.46 12.48 -2.10
CA ASP A 228 2.61 11.57 -1.89
C ASP A 228 3.96 12.25 -2.18
N GLY A 229 3.96 13.59 -2.26
CA GLY A 229 5.12 14.41 -2.62
C GLY A 229 5.22 14.72 -4.11
N ARG A 230 4.44 14.07 -4.98
CA ARG A 230 4.46 14.34 -6.44
C ARG A 230 3.61 15.54 -6.84
N THR A 231 2.74 16.03 -5.95
CA THR A 231 1.87 17.20 -6.20
C THR A 231 2.66 18.43 -6.63
N ALA A 232 3.83 18.68 -6.03
CA ALA A 232 4.67 19.82 -6.40
C ALA A 232 5.23 19.70 -7.83
N PHE A 233 5.59 18.48 -8.26
CA PHE A 233 6.04 18.23 -9.63
C PHE A 233 4.89 18.46 -10.62
N ALA A 234 3.72 17.89 -10.34
CA ALA A 234 2.54 18.06 -11.18
C ALA A 234 2.11 19.53 -11.29
N GLY A 235 2.16 20.28 -10.18
CA GLY A 235 1.86 21.72 -10.18
C GLY A 235 2.86 22.54 -11.00
N ARG A 236 4.16 22.23 -10.92
CA ARG A 236 5.18 22.89 -11.77
C ARG A 236 4.96 22.59 -13.25
N PHE A 237 4.64 21.34 -13.59
CA PHE A 237 4.34 20.95 -14.95
C PHE A 237 3.10 21.69 -15.48
N ALA A 238 1.99 21.66 -14.76
CA ALA A 238 0.75 22.36 -15.14
C ALA A 238 0.97 23.87 -15.31
N GLY A 239 1.70 24.49 -14.38
CA GLY A 239 2.06 25.90 -14.46
C GLY A 239 2.92 26.22 -15.69
N ALA A 240 3.93 25.41 -15.98
CA ALA A 240 4.77 25.57 -17.17
C ALA A 240 4.01 25.33 -18.48
N PHE A 241 3.01 24.44 -18.46
CA PHE A 241 2.12 24.16 -19.59
C PHE A 241 1.09 25.29 -19.84
N GLY A 242 0.89 26.18 -18.86
CA GLY A 242 -0.07 27.27 -18.94
C GLY A 242 -1.50 26.86 -18.64
N THR A 243 -1.72 25.81 -17.83
CA THR A 243 -3.05 25.41 -17.37
C THR A 243 -3.23 25.62 -15.85
N PRO A 244 -4.32 26.26 -15.39
CA PRO A 244 -4.67 26.34 -13.99
C PRO A 244 -5.35 25.06 -13.49
N ASN A 245 -5.70 24.13 -14.40
CA ASN A 245 -6.52 22.96 -14.11
C ASN A 245 -5.70 21.82 -13.49
N ASN A 246 -5.17 22.08 -12.29
CA ASN A 246 -4.44 21.12 -11.47
C ASN A 246 -5.23 20.83 -10.19
N PHE A 247 -6.07 19.81 -10.24
CA PHE A 247 -6.98 19.46 -9.15
C PHE A 247 -6.41 18.34 -8.29
N SER A 248 -6.81 18.30 -7.02
CA SER A 248 -6.37 17.32 -6.03
C SER A 248 -7.58 16.86 -5.22
N HIS A 249 -7.59 15.59 -4.80
CA HIS A 249 -8.63 15.05 -3.91
C HIS A 249 -8.51 15.50 -2.44
N GLY A 250 -7.41 16.16 -2.08
CA GLY A 250 -7.27 16.92 -0.84
C GLY A 250 -7.24 18.40 -1.19
N TYR A 251 -8.22 19.15 -0.67
CA TYR A 251 -8.47 20.59 -0.81
C TYR A 251 -7.51 21.41 -1.69
N THR A 252 -8.09 22.06 -2.72
CA THR A 252 -7.51 23.10 -3.58
C THR A 252 -6.80 24.21 -2.82
#